data_AF-A0A9X2Q4D3-F1
#
_entry.id   AF-A0A9X2Q4D3-F1
#
_cell.length_a   1.000
_cell.length_b   1.000
_cell.length_c   1.000
_cell.angle_alpha   90.00
_cell.angle_beta   90.00
_cell.angle_gamma   90.00
#
_symmetry.space_group_name_H-M   'P 1'
#
loop_
_entity.id
_entity.type
_entity.pdbx_description
1 polymer ?
#
loop_
_entity_poly.entity_id
_entity_poly.type
_entity_poly.pdbx_seq_one_letter_code
_entity_poly.pdbx_strand_id
1 'polypeptide(L)'
;METGPDLPPLELLWANAGYNGAPFAEWAEERGGWTVEIVHEPEDGSFEILPRRWVVERTFAWLYKCRRLRSDFEYLIESVVGFIHAAMLRLVVRRLALLNEHS
;
A
#
# COMPACT_ATOMS: atom_id res chain seq x y z
N MET A 1 14.04 -9.21 -22.84
CA MET A 1 13.11 -8.89 -21.73
C MET A 1 13.96 -8.17 -20.71
N GLU A 2 14.02 -6.84 -20.76
CA GLU A 2 14.83 -6.06 -19.83
C GLU A 2 14.28 -6.26 -18.42
N THR A 3 15.11 -6.79 -17.53
CA THR A 3 14.82 -6.86 -16.10
C THR A 3 14.75 -5.43 -15.60
N GLY A 4 13.61 -5.04 -15.04
CA GLY A 4 13.43 -3.72 -14.41
C GLY A 4 14.47 -3.48 -13.30
N PRO A 5 14.56 -2.26 -12.76
CA PRO A 5 15.54 -1.94 -11.71
C PRO A 5 15.45 -2.96 -10.57
N ASP A 6 16.61 -3.40 -10.05
CA ASP A 6 16.72 -4.29 -8.88
C ASP A 6 16.08 -3.60 -7.66
N LEU A 7 14.77 -3.81 -7.50
CA LEU A 7 14.05 -3.43 -6.30
C LEU A 7 14.41 -4.45 -5.21
N PRO A 8 14.53 -4.02 -3.94
CA PRO A 8 14.73 -4.96 -2.85
C PRO A 8 13.59 -5.99 -2.85
N PRO A 9 13.90 -7.28 -2.59
CA PRO A 9 12.89 -8.30 -2.51
C PRO A 9 11.87 -7.94 -1.41
N LEU A 10 10.61 -8.28 -1.65
CA LEU A 10 9.61 -8.18 -0.60
C LEU A 10 9.92 -9.24 0.47
N GLU A 11 10.06 -8.83 1.73
CA GLU A 11 10.45 -9.73 2.83
C GLU A 11 9.35 -9.88 3.90
N LEU A 12 8.53 -8.85 4.10
CA LEU A 12 7.59 -8.74 5.22
C LEU A 12 6.20 -8.30 4.75
N LEU A 13 5.17 -8.97 5.27
CA LEU A 13 3.77 -8.63 5.12
C LEU A 13 3.16 -8.30 6.50
N TRP A 14 2.57 -7.12 6.63
CA TRP A 14 1.72 -6.80 7.78
C TRP A 14 0.28 -7.17 7.48
N ALA A 15 -0.35 -7.92 8.38
CA ALA A 15 -1.76 -8.28 8.28
C ALA A 15 -2.51 -7.99 9.58
N ASN A 16 -3.82 -7.86 9.52
CA ASN A 16 -4.64 -7.68 10.72
C ASN A 16 -4.92 -9.03 11.41
N ALA A 17 -5.47 -8.98 12.62
CA ALA A 17 -5.79 -10.17 13.43
C ALA A 17 -6.71 -11.19 12.75
N GLY A 18 -7.49 -10.80 11.72
CA GLY A 18 -8.32 -11.72 10.94
C GLY A 18 -7.52 -12.70 10.06
N TYR A 19 -6.23 -12.45 9.86
CA TYR A 19 -5.31 -13.29 9.07
C TYR A 19 -4.32 -14.08 9.95
N ASN A 20 -4.61 -14.25 11.24
CA ASN A 20 -3.74 -14.94 12.20
C ASN A 20 -3.67 -16.48 12.04
N GLY A 21 -4.29 -17.04 11.00
CA GLY A 21 -4.32 -18.49 10.76
C GLY A 21 -3.07 -19.00 10.03
N ALA A 22 -2.63 -20.20 10.40
CA ALA A 22 -1.52 -20.91 9.75
C ALA A 22 -1.61 -20.96 8.20
N PRO A 23 -2.79 -21.19 7.58
CA PRO A 23 -2.88 -21.26 6.12
C PRO A 23 -2.41 -20.00 5.40
N PHE A 24 -2.62 -18.81 6.00
CA PHE A 24 -2.19 -17.56 5.38
C PHE A 24 -0.67 -17.36 5.49
N ALA A 25 -0.09 -17.69 6.64
CA ALA A 25 1.35 -17.63 6.84
C ALA A 25 2.09 -18.63 5.95
N GLU A 26 1.61 -19.88 5.88
CA GLU A 26 2.15 -20.92 5.00
C GLU A 26 2.08 -20.50 3.52
N TRP A 27 0.93 -19.97 3.09
CA TRP A 27 0.79 -19.45 1.72
C TRP A 27 1.81 -18.33 1.42
N ALA A 28 2.04 -17.42 2.37
CA ALA A 28 2.99 -16.32 2.18
C ALA A 28 4.45 -16.80 2.09
N GLU A 29 4.81 -17.78 2.91
CA GLU A 29 6.12 -18.43 2.88
C GLU A 29 6.32 -19.19 1.57
N GLU A 30 5.36 -20.03 1.16
CA GLU A 30 5.44 -20.82 -0.08
C GLU A 30 5.50 -19.93 -1.33
N ARG A 31 4.77 -18.81 -1.33
CA ARG A 31 4.62 -17.97 -2.53
C ARG A 31 5.83 -17.08 -2.79
N GLY A 32 6.50 -16.63 -1.74
CA GLY A 32 7.54 -15.62 -1.87
C GLY A 32 8.56 -15.56 -0.73
N GLY A 33 8.55 -16.52 0.19
CA GLY A 33 9.42 -16.51 1.37
C GLY A 33 9.12 -15.36 2.31
N TRP A 34 7.87 -14.87 2.34
CA TRP A 34 7.50 -13.68 3.09
C TRP A 34 7.19 -14.01 4.53
N THR A 35 7.73 -13.22 5.45
CA THR A 35 7.32 -13.25 6.85
C THR A 35 5.99 -12.52 7.01
N VAL A 36 5.04 -13.09 7.75
CA VAL A 36 3.78 -12.41 8.10
C VAL A 36 3.85 -11.93 9.55
N GLU A 37 3.65 -10.64 9.76
CA GLU A 37 3.49 -10.03 11.07
C GLU A 37 2.03 -9.59 11.27
N ILE A 38 1.40 -10.09 12.33
CA ILE A 38 0.03 -9.75 12.67
C ILE A 38 0.01 -8.51 13.57
N VAL A 39 -0.64 -7.45 13.09
CA VAL A 39 -0.90 -6.23 13.86
C VAL A 39 -2.17 -6.45 14.68
N HIS A 40 -1.99 -6.63 15.99
CA HIS A 40 -3.08 -6.82 16.95
C HIS A 40 -3.67 -5.47 17.41
N GLU A 41 -4.95 -5.50 17.75
CA GLU A 41 -5.61 -4.40 18.46
C GLU A 41 -5.36 -4.50 19.96
N PRO A 42 -5.37 -3.37 20.69
CA PRO A 42 -5.29 -3.39 22.15
C PRO A 42 -6.42 -4.24 22.75
N GLU A 43 -6.06 -5.19 23.62
CA GLU A 43 -7.03 -6.13 24.22
C GLU A 43 -8.02 -5.43 25.17
N ASP A 44 -7.63 -4.28 25.72
CA ASP A 44 -8.44 -3.48 26.64
C ASP A 44 -9.49 -2.60 25.93
N GLY A 45 -9.54 -2.66 24.59
CA GLY A 45 -10.45 -1.85 23.77
C GLY A 45 -10.08 -0.36 23.76
N SER A 46 -8.89 0.00 24.25
CA SER A 46 -8.39 1.36 24.17
C SER A 46 -8.04 1.73 22.72
N PHE A 47 -8.09 3.03 22.43
CA PHE A 47 -7.66 3.52 21.13
C PHE A 47 -6.15 3.79 21.15
N GLU A 48 -5.40 2.95 20.43
CA GLU A 48 -3.98 3.14 20.19
C GLU A 48 -3.68 3.33 18.70
N ILE A 49 -2.67 4.16 18.40
CA ILE A 49 -2.20 4.34 17.03
C ILE A 49 -1.37 3.12 16.64
N LEU A 50 -1.99 2.20 15.92
CA LEU A 50 -1.30 1.01 15.43
C LEU A 50 -0.37 1.35 14.25
N PRO A 51 0.88 0.87 14.28
CA PRO A 51 1.81 1.10 13.18
C PRO A 51 1.27 0.48 11.88
N ARG A 52 1.45 1.19 10.76
CA ARG A 52 1.14 0.72 9.39
C ARG A 52 -0.33 0.33 9.08
N ARG A 53 -1.26 0.46 10.03
CA ARG A 53 -2.67 0.07 9.88
C ARG A 53 -3.43 0.72 8.71
N TRP A 54 -3.14 1.99 8.42
CA TRP A 54 -3.89 2.79 7.46
C TRP A 54 -3.16 3.03 6.12
N VAL A 55 -2.10 2.28 5.81
CA VAL A 55 -1.26 2.58 4.65
C VAL A 55 -2.04 2.42 3.34
N VAL A 56 -2.86 1.38 3.24
CA VAL A 56 -3.64 1.05 2.04
C VAL A 56 -4.78 2.06 1.87
N GLU A 57 -5.57 2.28 2.90
CA GLU A 57 -6.71 3.20 2.90
C GLU A 57 -6.26 4.64 2.66
N ARG A 58 -5.10 5.02 3.20
CA ARG A 58 -4.51 6.35 2.96
C ARG A 58 -4.10 6.52 1.50
N THR A 59 -3.60 5.47 0.87
CA THR A 59 -3.33 5.47 -0.57
C THR A 59 -4.62 5.69 -1.35
N PHE A 60 -5.69 4.95 -1.04
CA PHE A 60 -7.01 5.18 -1.64
C PHE A 60 -7.56 6.57 -1.36
N ALA A 61 -7.38 7.11 -0.16
CA ALA A 61 -7.81 8.47 0.18
C ALA A 61 -7.08 9.54 -0.66
N TRP A 62 -5.80 9.34 -1.01
CA TRP A 62 -5.10 10.21 -1.95
C TRP A 62 -5.63 10.08 -3.38
N LEU A 63 -5.92 8.87 -3.83
CA LEU A 63 -6.53 8.64 -5.14
C LEU A 63 -7.91 9.28 -5.23
N TYR A 64 -8.73 9.16 -4.18
CA TYR A 64 -10.08 9.73 -4.13
C TYR A 64 -10.09 11.26 -4.14
N LYS A 65 -9.00 11.92 -3.70
CA LYS A 65 -8.81 13.37 -3.86
C LYS A 65 -8.61 13.79 -5.32
N CYS A 66 -8.29 12.86 -6.21
CA CYS A 66 -8.26 13.11 -7.64
C CYS A 66 -9.66 12.85 -8.22
N ARG A 67 -10.39 13.92 -8.57
CA ARG A 67 -11.78 13.85 -9.07
C ARG A 67 -12.00 12.77 -10.14
N ARG A 68 -11.01 12.56 -11.00
CA ARG A 68 -11.04 11.57 -12.09
C ARG A 68 -11.11 10.11 -11.61
N LEU A 69 -10.55 9.81 -10.43
CA LEU A 69 -10.49 8.49 -9.82
C LEU A 69 -11.54 8.28 -8.72
N ARG A 70 -12.46 9.25 -8.55
CA ARG A 70 -13.52 9.17 -7.53
C ARG A 70 -14.51 8.03 -7.82
N SER A 71 -14.75 7.77 -9.09
CA SER A 71 -15.59 6.68 -9.58
C SER A 71 -14.96 6.16 -10.86
N ASP A 72 -15.13 4.87 -11.13
CA ASP A 72 -14.62 4.29 -12.36
C ASP A 72 -15.56 4.69 -13.52
N PHE A 73 -15.01 5.48 -14.43
CA PHE A 73 -15.70 5.94 -15.63
C PHE A 73 -14.98 5.48 -16.91
N GLU A 74 -13.87 4.77 -16.78
CA GLU A 74 -13.12 4.33 -17.96
C GLU A 74 -13.75 3.06 -18.54
N TYR A 75 -13.70 2.95 -19.85
CA TYR A 75 -14.02 1.71 -20.52
C TYR A 75 -12.84 0.73 -20.52
N LEU A 76 -11.61 1.26 -20.55
CA LEU A 76 -10.38 0.50 -20.67
C LEU A 76 -9.60 0.51 -19.35
N ILE A 77 -9.11 -0.66 -18.94
CA ILE A 77 -8.30 -0.83 -17.71
C ILE A 77 -7.01 -0.01 -17.82
N GLU A 78 -6.42 0.03 -19.02
CA GLU A 78 -5.19 0.77 -19.32
C GLU A 78 -5.34 2.27 -19.01
N SER A 79 -6.52 2.83 -19.27
CA SER A 79 -6.82 4.22 -18.93
C SER A 79 -6.86 4.42 -17.41
N VAL A 80 -7.53 3.53 -16.67
CA VAL A 80 -7.60 3.59 -15.20
C VAL A 80 -6.19 3.53 -14.60
N VAL A 81 -5.38 2.57 -15.05
CA VAL A 81 -3.99 2.39 -14.62
C VAL A 81 -3.16 3.65 -14.91
N GLY A 82 -3.32 4.24 -16.10
CA GLY A 82 -2.67 5.49 -16.46
C GLY A 82 -3.01 6.65 -15.51
N PHE A 83 -4.28 6.79 -15.14
CA PHE A 83 -4.70 7.82 -14.18
C PHE A 83 -4.20 7.57 -12.76
N ILE A 84 -4.13 6.32 -12.31
CA ILE A 84 -3.53 5.96 -11.03
C ILE A 84 -2.05 6.34 -11.01
N HIS A 85 -1.29 5.99 -12.05
CA HIS A 85 0.12 6.38 -12.17
C HIS A 85 0.31 7.90 -12.15
N ALA A 86 -0.50 8.64 -12.91
CA ALA A 86 -0.43 10.11 -12.92
C ALA A 86 -0.73 10.73 -11.54
N ALA A 87 -1.72 10.18 -10.81
CA ALA A 87 -2.04 10.63 -9.45
C ALA A 87 -0.90 10.36 -8.46
N MET A 88 -0.29 9.17 -8.52
CA MET A 88 0.84 8.79 -7.66
C MET A 88 2.10 9.59 -7.98
N LEU A 89 2.40 9.83 -9.25
CA LEU A 89 3.53 10.67 -9.67
C LEU A 89 3.39 12.09 -9.14
N ARG A 90 2.19 12.70 -9.27
CA ARG A 90 1.91 14.02 -8.69
C ARG A 90 2.12 14.05 -7.17
N LEU A 91 1.75 12.98 -6.47
CA LEU A 91 1.94 12.88 -5.01
C LEU A 91 3.43 12.80 -4.65
N VAL A 92 4.20 11.96 -5.33
CA VAL A 92 5.64 11.78 -5.08
C VAL A 92 6.42 13.06 -5.38
N VAL A 93 6.16 13.71 -6.53
CA VAL A 93 6.81 14.98 -6.90
C VAL A 93 6.60 16.05 -5.84
N ARG A 94 5.38 16.16 -5.29
CA ARG A 94 5.09 17.12 -4.20
C ARG A 94 5.86 16.82 -2.92
N ARG A 95 6.02 15.55 -2.57
CA ARG A 95 6.79 15.16 -1.37
C ARG A 95 8.27 15.47 -1.55
N LEU A 96 8.83 15.18 -2.72
CA LEU A 96 10.23 15.47 -3.03
C LEU A 96 10.50 16.98 -2.97
N ALA A 97 9.60 17.80 -3.53
CA ALA A 97 9.72 19.26 -3.43
C ALA A 97 9.75 19.73 -1.96
N LEU A 98 8.82 19.24 -1.13
CA LEU A 98 8.77 19.61 0.29
C LEU A 98 10.00 19.14 1.08
N LEU A 99 10.57 17.97 0.77
CA LEU A 99 11.79 17.48 1.42
C LEU A 99 13.00 18.35 1.09
N ASN A 100 13.10 18.81 -0.16
CA ASN A 100 14.19 19.69 -0.61
C ASN A 100 14.11 21.10 0.02
N GLU A 101 12.93 21.56 0.44
CA GLU A 101 12.76 22.85 1.13
C GLU A 101 13.20 22.82 2.61
N HIS A 102 13.36 21.63 3.20
CA HIS A 102 13.71 21.43 4.61
C HIS A 102 15.12 20.82 4.81
N SER A 103 15.90 20.67 3.74
CA SER A 103 17.32 20.27 3.77
C SER A 103 18.23 21.46 3.49
#